data_AF-D4ZCF7-F1
#
_entry.id   AF-D4ZCF7-F1
#
_cell.length_a   1.000
_cell.length_b   1.000
_cell.length_c   1.000
_cell.angle_alpha   90.00
_cell.angle_beta   90.00
_cell.angle_gamma   90.00
#
_symmetry.space_group_name_H-M   'P 1'
#
loop_
_entity.id
_entity.type
_entity.pdbx_description
1 polymer ?
#
loop_
_entity_poly.entity_id
_entity_poly.type
_entity_poly.pdbx_seq_one_letter_code
_entity_poly.pdbx_strand_id
1 'polypeptide(L)'
;MRNVTLDWYRLLRSSLLFLLFSMLVTVGLVLSMTGEVKHLLQLEVQLSGIELAFSLAMFISIPLLLIRFSFFFYRMLIAGRKNGIAIICYQNLFNPFNFLLFPSLLNLDGKESRRRCIVSIILLLILYLLVFFDSVIKPIFLT
;
A
#
# COMPACT_ATOMS: atom_id res chain seq x y z
N MET A 1 0.48 -11.40 22.36
CA MET A 1 0.04 -11.50 20.95
C MET A 1 -1.43 -11.17 20.91
N ARG A 2 -1.85 -10.16 20.14
CA ARG A 2 -3.25 -9.72 20.09
C ARG A 2 -3.91 -10.45 18.92
N ASN A 3 -4.93 -11.27 19.18
CA ASN A 3 -5.67 -12.01 18.16
C ASN A 3 -6.12 -11.06 17.05
N VAL A 4 -5.61 -11.29 15.83
CA VAL A 4 -6.08 -10.60 14.63
C VAL A 4 -7.39 -11.28 14.25
N THR A 5 -8.51 -10.77 14.74
CA THR A 5 -9.83 -11.20 14.29
C THR A 5 -10.02 -10.67 12.86
N LEU A 6 -9.95 -11.57 11.88
CA LEU A 6 -10.25 -11.27 10.48
C LEU A 6 -11.73 -10.92 10.37
N ASP A 7 -12.00 -9.63 10.20
CA ASP A 7 -13.36 -9.09 10.14
C ASP A 7 -13.89 -9.24 8.70
N TRP A 8 -14.41 -10.43 8.40
CA TRP A 8 -14.85 -10.84 7.05
C TRP A 8 -15.82 -9.86 6.40
N TYR A 9 -16.71 -9.27 7.20
CA TYR A 9 -17.67 -8.28 6.72
C TYR A 9 -16.98 -7.04 6.15
N ARG A 10 -15.90 -6.59 6.79
CA ARG A 10 -15.14 -5.42 6.35
C ARG A 10 -14.34 -5.70 5.08
N LEU A 11 -13.81 -6.91 4.95
CA LEU A 11 -13.16 -7.38 3.73
C LEU A 11 -14.14 -7.43 2.56
N LEU A 12 -15.30 -8.07 2.75
CA LEU A 12 -16.31 -8.22 1.70
C LEU A 12 -16.83 -6.85 1.23
N ARG A 13 -17.11 -5.93 2.16
CA ARG A 13 -17.47 -4.55 1.83
C ARG A 13 -16.40 -3.84 1.01
N SER A 14 -15.13 -4.01 1.38
CA SER A 14 -14.01 -3.37 0.66
C SER A 14 -13.84 -3.94 -0.75
N SER A 15 -13.98 -5.26 -0.91
CA SER A 15 -13.95 -5.92 -2.22
C SER A 15 -15.12 -5.52 -3.11
N LEU A 16 -16.33 -5.39 -2.55
CA LEU A 16 -17.52 -4.99 -3.30
C LEU A 16 -17.44 -3.53 -3.76
N LEU A 17 -16.88 -2.65 -2.92
CA LEU A 17 -16.58 -1.26 -3.30
C LEU A 17 -15.54 -1.19 -4.42
N PHE A 18 -14.52 -2.06 -4.40
CA PHE A 18 -13.52 -2.13 -5.46
C PHE A 18 -14.14 -2.60 -6.79
N LEU A 19 -15.00 -3.62 -6.76
CA LEU A 19 -15.73 -4.08 -7.95
C LEU A 19 -16.63 -2.99 -8.53
N LEU A 20 -17.35 -2.26 -7.67
CA LEU A 20 -18.19 -1.14 -8.10
C LEU A 20 -17.36 -0.01 -8.70
N PHE A 21 -16.23 0.34 -8.07
CA PHE A 21 -15.29 1.31 -8.62
C PHE A 21 -14.73 0.86 -9.98
N SER A 22 -14.34 -0.40 -10.11
CA SER A 22 -13.86 -0.98 -11.36
C SER A 22 -14.92 -0.86 -12.46
N MET A 23 -16.16 -1.25 -12.19
CA MET A 23 -17.26 -1.11 -13.14
C MET A 23 -17.47 0.33 -13.59
N LEU A 24 -17.43 1.29 -12.66
CA LEU A 24 -17.56 2.72 -13.00
C LEU A 24 -16.42 3.20 -13.90
N VAL A 25 -15.18 2.78 -13.61
CA VAL A 25 -14.01 3.10 -14.43
C VAL A 25 -14.15 2.50 -15.83
N THR A 26 -14.54 1.22 -15.94
CA THR A 26 -14.75 0.55 -17.23
C THR A 26 -15.83 1.25 -18.06
N VAL A 27 -16.98 1.57 -17.44
CA VAL A 27 -18.09 2.26 -18.11
C VAL A 27 -17.66 3.66 -18.57
N GLY A 28 -17.00 4.42 -17.71
CA GLY A 28 -16.50 5.75 -18.05
C GLY A 28 -15.50 5.73 -19.21
N LEU A 29 -14.57 4.76 -19.21
CA LEU A 29 -13.55 4.64 -20.24
C LEU A 29 -14.14 4.22 -21.59
N VAL A 30 -15.03 3.23 -21.61
CA VAL A 30 -15.69 2.77 -22.84
C VAL A 30 -16.57 3.87 -23.42
N LEU A 31 -17.40 4.53 -22.62
CA LEU A 31 -18.23 5.64 -23.09
C LEU A 31 -17.38 6.82 -23.61
N SER A 32 -16.25 7.12 -22.95
CA SER A 32 -15.36 8.20 -23.38
C SER A 32 -14.58 7.89 -24.65
N MET A 33 -14.27 6.63 -24.93
CA MET A 33 -13.39 6.24 -26.05
C MET A 33 -14.15 5.76 -27.28
N THR A 34 -15.22 4.98 -27.10
CA THR A 34 -15.95 4.37 -28.23
C THR A 34 -17.35 4.95 -28.41
N GLY A 35 -17.94 5.55 -27.38
CA GLY A 35 -19.32 6.07 -27.42
C GLY A 35 -20.40 4.99 -27.58
N GLU A 36 -20.01 3.71 -27.67
CA GLU A 36 -20.90 2.59 -27.94
C GLU A 36 -20.99 1.62 -26.75
N VAL A 37 -22.23 1.38 -26.31
CA VAL A 37 -22.55 0.55 -25.13
C VAL A 37 -22.33 -0.96 -25.40
N LYS A 38 -22.28 -1.37 -26.68
CA LYS A 38 -22.16 -2.78 -27.08
C LYS A 38 -20.86 -3.43 -26.62
N HIS A 39 -19.78 -2.65 -26.53
CA HIS A 39 -18.48 -3.13 -26.09
C HIS A 39 -18.41 -3.42 -24.57
N LEU A 40 -19.38 -2.96 -23.77
CA LEU A 40 -19.40 -3.20 -22.32
C LEU A 40 -19.62 -4.67 -21.95
N LEU A 41 -20.25 -5.46 -22.81
CA LEU A 41 -20.51 -6.89 -22.57
C LEU A 41 -19.31 -7.78 -22.95
N GLN A 42 -18.28 -7.22 -23.59
CA GLN A 42 -17.10 -7.99 -23.97
C GLN A 42 -16.24 -8.25 -22.73
N LEU A 43 -15.91 -9.52 -22.51
CA LEU A 43 -15.16 -9.96 -21.34
C LEU A 43 -13.74 -9.37 -21.30
N GLU A 44 -13.11 -9.17 -22.46
CA GLU A 44 -11.82 -8.49 -22.61
C GLU A 44 -11.85 -7.04 -22.12
N VAL A 45 -12.96 -6.31 -22.40
CA VAL A 45 -13.13 -4.92 -21.98
C VAL A 45 -13.31 -4.82 -20.47
N GLN A 46 -14.03 -5.77 -19.87
CA GLN A 46 -14.19 -5.86 -18.42
C GLN A 46 -12.86 -6.21 -17.72
N LEU A 47 -12.07 -7.14 -18.28
CA LEU A 47 -10.74 -7.46 -17.78
C LEU A 47 -9.79 -6.26 -17.86
N SER A 48 -9.77 -5.55 -18.99
CA SER A 48 -8.97 -4.33 -19.15
C SER A 48 -9.40 -3.23 -18.17
N GLY A 49 -10.71 -3.09 -17.92
CA GLY A 49 -11.24 -2.17 -16.92
C GLY A 49 -10.82 -2.50 -15.49
N ILE A 50 -10.73 -3.80 -15.14
CA ILE A 50 -10.20 -4.25 -13.84
C ILE A 50 -8.70 -3.93 -13.72
N GLU A 51 -7.92 -4.18 -14.77
CA GLU A 51 -6.48 -3.84 -14.80
C GLU A 51 -6.25 -2.35 -14.63
N LEU A 52 -7.06 -1.52 -15.29
CA LEU A 52 -6.97 -0.06 -15.17
C LEU A 52 -7.37 0.42 -13.77
N ALA A 53 -8.45 -0.12 -13.21
CA ALA A 53 -8.88 0.19 -11.85
C ALA A 53 -7.83 -0.22 -10.81
N PHE A 54 -7.19 -1.36 -11.00
CA PHE A 54 -6.07 -1.82 -10.17
C PHE A 54 -4.86 -0.89 -10.30
N SER A 55 -4.50 -0.48 -11.52
CA SER A 55 -3.42 0.48 -11.78
C SER A 55 -3.66 1.83 -11.10
N LEU A 56 -4.88 2.36 -11.18
CA LEU A 56 -5.31 3.58 -10.48
C LEU A 56 -5.23 3.43 -8.95
N ALA A 57 -5.70 2.30 -8.42
CA ALA A 57 -5.60 2.01 -6.99
C ALA A 57 -4.14 1.94 -6.53
N MET A 58 -3.25 1.37 -7.34
CA MET A 58 -1.80 1.36 -7.07
C MET A 58 -1.21 2.78 -7.11
N PHE A 59 -1.56 3.56 -8.12
CA PHE A 59 -1.08 4.94 -8.28
C PHE A 59 -1.43 5.82 -7.08
N ILE A 60 -2.60 5.62 -6.46
CA ILE A 60 -3.02 6.36 -5.26
C ILE A 60 -2.42 5.76 -3.99
N SER A 61 -2.37 4.43 -3.88
CA SER A 61 -1.94 3.76 -2.65
C SER A 61 -0.45 3.90 -2.36
N ILE A 62 0.41 3.86 -3.38
CA ILE A 62 1.87 4.02 -3.23
C ILE A 62 2.24 5.37 -2.57
N PRO A 63 1.86 6.54 -3.11
CA PRO A 63 2.20 7.81 -2.49
C PRO A 63 1.56 7.95 -1.10
N LEU A 64 0.35 7.43 -0.90
CA LEU A 64 -0.30 7.44 0.42
C LEU A 64 0.49 6.63 1.45
N LEU A 65 0.99 5.44 1.08
CA LEU A 65 1.82 4.61 1.95
C LEU A 65 3.18 5.23 2.23
N LEU A 66 3.80 5.88 1.24
CA LEU A 66 5.05 6.63 1.43
C LEU A 66 4.85 7.82 2.37
N ILE A 67 3.82 8.63 2.18
CA ILE A 67 3.48 9.74 3.09
C ILE A 67 3.23 9.21 4.51
N ARG A 68 2.45 8.13 4.63
CA ARG A 68 2.16 7.50 5.92
C ARG A 68 3.44 7.01 6.61
N PHE A 69 4.32 6.35 5.86
CA PHE A 69 5.62 5.91 6.36
C PHE A 69 6.44 7.11 6.85
N SER A 70 6.62 8.12 6.01
CA SER A 70 7.39 9.33 6.33
C SER A 70 6.85 10.04 7.56
N PHE A 71 5.53 10.17 7.70
CA PHE A 71 4.88 10.78 8.85
C PHE A 71 5.18 10.03 10.15
N PHE A 72 5.00 8.71 10.18
CA PHE A 72 5.28 7.93 11.40
C PHE A 72 6.77 7.80 11.68
N PHE A 73 7.60 7.78 10.64
CA PHE A 73 9.05 7.74 10.77
C PHE A 73 9.56 9.06 11.37
N TYR A 74 9.10 10.20 10.86
CA TYR A 74 9.38 11.51 11.43
C TYR A 74 8.94 11.62 12.90
N ARG A 75 7.70 11.17 13.21
CA ARG A 75 7.20 11.16 14.60
C ARG A 75 8.04 10.27 15.51
N MET A 76 8.50 9.11 15.01
CA MET A 76 9.39 8.20 15.73
C MET A 76 10.74 8.87 16.03
N LEU A 77 11.29 9.63 15.08
CA LEU A 77 12.57 10.34 15.28
C LEU A 77 12.43 11.52 16.24
N ILE A 78 11.33 12.25 16.25
CA ILE A 78 11.21 13.44 17.11
C ILE A 78 10.81 13.06 18.54
N ALA A 79 9.71 12.33 18.70
CA ALA A 79 9.09 12.07 19.99
C ALA A 79 9.18 10.60 20.43
N GLY A 80 9.54 9.68 19.52
CA GLY A 80 9.57 8.25 19.80
C GLY A 80 10.86 7.75 20.44
N ARG A 81 11.91 8.57 20.49
CA ARG A 81 13.22 8.21 21.05
C ARG A 81 13.17 8.14 22.58
N LYS A 82 13.95 7.22 23.15
CA LYS A 82 14.18 7.18 24.59
C LYS A 82 14.98 8.39 25.06
N ASN A 83 14.73 8.85 26.29
CA ASN A 83 15.41 10.01 26.87
C ASN A 83 16.93 9.79 26.86
N GLY A 84 17.69 10.77 26.36
CA GLY A 84 19.15 10.70 26.23
C GLY A 84 19.67 10.06 24.92
N ILE A 85 18.79 9.61 24.02
CA ILE A 85 19.20 9.05 22.71
C ILE A 85 19.08 10.12 21.62
N ALA A 86 20.19 10.53 21.03
CA ALA A 86 20.22 11.46 19.89
C ALA A 86 19.68 10.82 18.59
N ILE A 87 19.29 11.63 17.60
CA ILE A 87 18.81 11.16 16.28
C ILE A 87 19.93 10.44 15.51
N ILE A 88 21.17 10.84 15.75
CA ILE A 88 22.37 10.22 15.20
C ILE A 88 23.24 9.91 16.42
N CYS A 89 23.46 8.63 16.71
CA CYS A 89 24.25 8.21 17.87
C CYS A 89 24.95 6.89 17.57
N TYR A 90 26.00 6.59 18.32
CA TYR A 90 26.71 5.31 18.18
C TYR A 90 25.77 4.11 18.32
N GLN A 91 24.78 4.20 19.20
CA GLN A 91 23.78 3.15 19.43
C GLN A 91 22.87 2.90 18.21
N ASN A 92 22.65 3.91 17.37
CA ASN A 92 21.95 3.72 16.10
C ASN A 92 22.91 3.56 14.91
N LEU A 93 24.21 3.34 15.16
CA LEU A 93 25.26 3.24 14.16
C LEU A 93 25.27 4.43 13.19
N PHE A 94 24.95 5.62 13.72
CA PHE A 94 24.82 6.86 12.96
C PHE A 94 23.78 6.80 11.82
N ASN A 95 22.80 5.88 11.89
CA ASN A 95 21.75 5.72 10.89
C ASN A 95 20.35 5.76 11.54
N PRO A 96 19.50 6.77 11.23
CA PRO A 96 18.16 6.90 11.80
C PRO A 96 17.21 5.76 11.38
N PHE A 97 17.47 5.05 10.27
CA PHE A 97 16.66 3.88 9.90
C PHE A 97 16.83 2.73 10.89
N ASN A 98 17.93 2.69 11.65
CA ASN A 98 18.16 1.65 12.65
C ASN A 98 17.17 1.71 13.83
N PHE A 99 16.45 2.82 14.02
CA PHE A 99 15.31 2.86 14.95
C PHE A 99 14.18 1.88 14.55
N LEU A 100 14.08 1.51 13.26
CA LEU A 100 13.15 0.46 12.81
C LEU A 100 13.60 -0.94 13.24
N LEU A 101 14.90 -1.17 13.40
CA LEU A 101 15.48 -2.47 13.73
C LEU A 101 15.65 -2.67 15.24
N PHE A 102 16.02 -1.62 15.98
CA PHE A 102 16.32 -1.69 17.41
C PHE A 102 15.20 -1.06 18.26
N PRO A 103 14.19 -1.84 18.70
CA PRO A 103 13.10 -1.33 19.55
C PRO A 103 13.55 -0.92 20.95
N SER A 104 14.77 -1.30 21.37
CA SER A 104 15.37 -0.92 22.65
C SER A 104 15.66 0.58 22.78
N LEU A 105 15.83 1.27 21.64
CA LEU A 105 16.12 2.70 21.56
C LEU A 105 14.86 3.58 21.60
N LEU A 106 13.68 2.96 21.66
CA LEU A 106 12.38 3.62 21.53
C LEU A 106 11.57 3.57 22.83
N ASN A 107 10.86 4.67 23.09
CA ASN A 107 9.81 4.74 24.10
C ASN A 107 8.53 4.05 23.63
N LEU A 108 7.48 4.02 24.46
CA LEU A 108 6.18 3.42 24.11
C LEU A 108 5.59 4.02 22.82
N ASP A 109 5.62 5.36 22.69
CA ASP A 109 5.15 6.06 21.49
C ASP A 109 5.99 5.76 20.25
N GLY A 110 7.29 5.60 20.43
CA GLY A 110 8.23 5.19 19.38
C GLY A 110 7.95 3.78 18.91
N LYS A 111 7.67 2.85 19.82
CA LYS A 111 7.32 1.46 19.49
C LYS A 111 6.00 1.39 18.70
N GLU A 112 5.02 2.23 19.04
CA GLU A 112 3.79 2.31 18.24
C GLU A 112 4.05 2.90 16.85
N SER A 113 4.81 3.99 16.77
CA SER A 113 5.15 4.63 15.49
C SER A 113 5.96 3.68 14.59
N ARG A 114 6.90 2.93 15.17
CA ARG A 114 7.64 1.84 14.52
C ARG A 114 6.71 0.78 13.95
N ARG A 115 5.74 0.29 14.74
CA ARG A 115 4.77 -0.71 14.26
C ARG A 115 4.02 -0.20 13.03
N ARG A 116 3.58 1.07 13.05
CA ARG A 116 2.86 1.68 11.92
C ARG A 116 3.77 1.90 10.70
N CYS A 117 5.05 2.21 10.90
CA CYS A 117 6.05 2.25 9.83
C CYS A 117 6.24 0.88 9.18
N ILE A 118 6.44 -0.17 10.00
CA ILE A 118 6.63 -1.55 9.51
C ILE A 118 5.42 -2.01 8.70
N VAL A 119 4.20 -1.76 9.17
CA VAL A 119 2.98 -2.08 8.40
C VAL A 119 2.97 -1.36 7.04
N SER A 120 3.38 -0.09 7.00
CA SER A 120 3.42 0.66 5.75
C SER A 120 4.47 0.09 4.79
N ILE A 121 5.66 -0.30 5.30
CA ILE A 121 6.70 -0.97 4.51
C ILE A 121 6.22 -2.32 3.97
N ILE A 122 5.58 -3.14 4.81
CA ILE A 122 5.05 -4.45 4.39
C ILE A 122 4.01 -4.28 3.28
N LEU A 123 3.08 -3.34 3.44
CA LEU A 123 2.08 -3.05 2.41
C LEU A 123 2.72 -2.53 1.11
N LEU A 124 3.73 -1.67 1.21
CA LEU A 124 4.48 -1.19 0.05
C LEU A 124 5.20 -2.33 -0.66
N LEU A 125 5.79 -3.27 0.09
CA LEU A 125 6.48 -4.44 -0.45
C LEU A 125 5.51 -5.40 -1.13
N ILE A 126 4.32 -5.63 -0.55
CA ILE A 126 3.26 -6.41 -1.18
C ILE A 126 2.83 -5.76 -2.50
N LEU A 127 2.59 -4.45 -2.52
CA LEU A 127 2.25 -3.72 -3.75
C LEU A 127 3.38 -3.79 -4.78
N TYR A 128 4.63 -3.66 -4.36
CA TYR A 128 5.79 -3.80 -5.25
C TYR A 128 5.86 -5.19 -5.88
N LEU A 129 5.64 -6.24 -5.09
CA LEU A 129 5.56 -7.61 -5.62
C LEU A 129 4.42 -7.71 -6.64
N LEU A 130 3.21 -7.22 -6.33
CA LEU A 130 2.07 -7.24 -7.26
C LEU A 130 2.38 -6.53 -8.58
N VAL A 131 3.01 -5.34 -8.54
CA VAL A 131 3.47 -4.62 -9.74
C VAL A 131 4.50 -5.43 -10.51
N PHE A 132 5.47 -6.03 -9.81
CA PHE A 132 6.50 -6.84 -10.45
C PHE A 132 5.92 -8.08 -11.14
N PHE A 133 4.95 -8.75 -10.51
CA PHE A 133 4.22 -9.86 -11.11
C PHE A 133 3.42 -9.42 -12.35
N ASP A 134 2.71 -8.29 -12.29
CA ASP A 134 1.91 -7.80 -13.42
C ASP A 134 2.78 -7.32 -14.60
N SER A 135 3.88 -6.60 -14.31
CA SER A 135 4.75 -6.03 -15.34
C SER A 135 5.73 -7.02 -15.98
N VAL A 136 6.23 -8.00 -15.22
CA VAL A 136 7.29 -8.91 -15.69
C VAL A 136 6.75 -10.28 -16.06
N ILE A 137 5.77 -10.82 -15.35
CA ILE A 137 5.37 -12.23 -15.51
C ILE A 137 4.26 -12.42 -16.55
N LYS A 138 3.25 -11.53 -16.62
CA LYS A 138 2.24 -11.58 -17.69
C LYS A 138 2.82 -11.62 -19.11
N PRO A 139 3.78 -10.76 -19.51
CA PRO A 139 4.30 -10.79 -20.87
C PRO A 139 5.11 -12.06 -21.19
N ILE A 140 5.71 -12.71 -20.20
CA ILE A 140 6.49 -13.94 -20.39
C ILE A 140 5.60 -15.16 -20.65
N PHE A 141 4.37 -15.18 -20.11
CA PHE A 141 3.41 -16.27 -20.32
C PHE A 141 2.55 -16.11 -21.58
N LEU A 142 2.56 -14.92 -22.20
CA LEU A 142 1.78 -14.59 -23.41
C LEU A 142 2.61 -14.56 -24.70
N THR A 143 3.92 -14.81 -24.61
CA THR A 143 4.83 -15.09 -25.74
C THR A 143 5.07 -16.58 -25.89
#